data_AF-R5BM21-F1
#
_entry.id   AF-R5BM21-F1
#
_cell.length_a   1.000
_cell.length_b   1.000
_cell.length_c   1.000
_cell.angle_alpha   90.00
_cell.angle_beta   90.00
_cell.angle_gamma   90.00
#
_symmetry.space_group_name_H-M   'P 1'
#
loop_
_entity.id
_entity.type
_entity.pdbx_description
1 polymer ?
#
loop_
_entity_poly.entity_id
_entity_poly.type
_entity_poly.pdbx_seq_one_letter_code
_entity_poly.pdbx_strand_id
1 'polypeptide(L)'
;MALAQGSYALLCLDYWYLKASLSLNEFCKERKINPVLRNEAFRMLYRAHAMYSLELTPYPMNSVMHRCDFSNLAEPTLPNIMQALQDGEMPDDRCLVDFKAGMERVFKR
;
A
#
# COMPACT_ATOMS: atom_id res chain seq x y z
N MET A 1 -17.68 -24.75 -16.95
CA MET A 1 -17.45 -24.05 -15.67
C MET A 1 -16.50 -22.90 -15.95
N ALA A 2 -16.92 -21.66 -15.72
CA ALA A 2 -15.99 -20.54 -15.73
C ALA A 2 -15.08 -20.68 -14.50
N LEU A 3 -13.76 -20.71 -14.71
CA LEU A 3 -12.80 -20.60 -13.61
C LEU A 3 -13.09 -19.29 -12.87
N ALA A 4 -13.19 -19.32 -11.54
CA ALA A 4 -13.27 -18.11 -10.75
C ALA A 4 -12.03 -17.25 -11.06
N GLN A 5 -12.23 -16.10 -11.72
CA GLN A 5 -11.15 -15.17 -12.02
C GLN A 5 -10.83 -14.38 -10.75
N GLY A 6 -9.61 -14.55 -10.22
CA GLY A 6 -9.06 -13.71 -9.15
C GLY A 6 -8.55 -12.38 -9.70
N SER A 7 -8.25 -11.43 -8.82
CA SER A 7 -7.66 -10.15 -9.20
C SER A 7 -6.13 -10.18 -9.08
N TYR A 8 -5.44 -10.05 -10.21
CA TYR A 8 -3.99 -9.88 -10.24
C TYR A 8 -3.56 -8.56 -9.58
N ALA A 9 -4.33 -7.49 -9.76
CA ALA A 9 -4.08 -6.21 -9.10
C ALA A 9 -4.08 -6.33 -7.55
N LEU A 10 -5.06 -7.03 -6.97
CA LEU A 10 -5.10 -7.29 -5.53
C LEU A 10 -3.91 -8.16 -5.09
N LEU A 11 -3.57 -9.20 -5.86
CA LEU A 11 -2.40 -10.04 -5.57
C LEU A 11 -1.09 -9.22 -5.52
N CYS A 12 -0.90 -8.28 -6.45
CA CYS A 12 0.27 -7.40 -6.45
C CYS A 12 0.28 -6.46 -5.23
N LEU A 13 -0.89 -5.95 -4.82
CA LEU A 13 -1.00 -5.12 -3.62
C LEU A 13 -0.73 -5.90 -2.33
N ASP A 14 -1.20 -7.14 -2.23
CA ASP A 14 -0.89 -8.04 -1.11
C ASP A 14 0.62 -8.30 -1.02
N TYR A 15 1.25 -8.57 -2.18
CA TYR A 15 2.68 -8.80 -2.24
C TYR A 15 3.50 -7.55 -1.87
N TRP A 16 3.07 -6.37 -2.34
CA TRP A 16 3.65 -5.09 -1.94
C TRP A 16 3.56 -4.87 -0.42
N TYR A 17 2.38 -5.10 0.17
CA TYR A 17 2.17 -4.94 1.60
C TYR A 17 3.07 -5.87 2.42
N LEU A 18 3.22 -7.13 2.01
CA LEU A 18 4.11 -8.09 2.67
C LEU A 18 5.57 -7.62 2.64
N LYS A 19 6.06 -7.20 1.46
CA LYS A 19 7.41 -6.65 1.31
C LYS A 19 7.62 -5.42 2.18
N ALA A 20 6.70 -4.46 2.11
CA ALA A 20 6.78 -3.23 2.87
C ALA A 20 6.76 -3.48 4.39
N SER A 21 5.96 -4.45 4.85
CA SER A 21 5.89 -4.83 6.26
C SER A 21 7.21 -5.41 6.77
N LEU A 22 7.88 -6.24 5.97
CA LEU A 22 9.19 -6.80 6.30
C LEU A 22 10.24 -5.68 6.40
N SER A 23 10.32 -4.81 5.39
CA SER A 23 11.27 -3.69 5.39
C SER A 23 11.01 -2.70 6.54
N LEU A 24 9.75 -2.39 6.84
CA LEU A 24 9.40 -1.53 7.98
C LEU A 24 9.82 -2.17 9.32
N ASN A 25 9.65 -3.49 9.46
CA ASN A 25 10.05 -4.23 10.65
C ASN A 25 11.56 -4.18 10.87
N GLU A 26 12.34 -4.41 9.81
CA GLU A 26 13.81 -4.33 9.83
C GLU A 26 14.26 -2.92 10.20
N PHE A 27 13.74 -1.90 9.50
CA PHE A 27 14.04 -0.50 9.78
C PHE A 27 13.75 -0.11 11.24
N CYS A 28 12.58 -0.49 11.76
CA CYS A 28 12.21 -0.17 13.14
C CYS A 28 13.14 -0.83 14.17
N LYS A 29 13.62 -2.06 13.91
CA LYS A 29 14.58 -2.77 14.76
C LYS A 29 15.95 -2.11 14.73
N GLU A 30 16.46 -1.81 13.55
CA GLU A 30 17.79 -1.19 13.37
C GLU A 30 17.85 0.19 14.03
N ARG A 31 16.80 1.00 13.85
CA ARG A 31 16.72 2.36 14.38
C ARG A 31 16.22 2.45 15.82
N LYS A 32 15.88 1.31 16.44
CA LYS A 32 15.32 1.24 17.81
C LYS A 32 14.12 2.18 17.99
N ILE A 33 13.22 2.19 16.99
CA ILE A 33 12.02 3.05 17.00
C ILE A 33 11.15 2.72 18.21
N ASN A 34 10.62 3.76 18.85
CA ASN A 34 9.69 3.62 19.99
C ASN A 34 8.51 2.70 19.62
N PRO A 35 8.12 1.74 20.48
CA PRO A 35 7.00 0.83 20.22
C PRO A 35 5.68 1.50 19.81
N VAL A 36 5.37 2.68 20.35
CA VAL A 36 4.17 3.45 20.00
C VAL A 36 4.23 3.90 18.54
N LEU A 37 5.34 4.53 18.14
CA LEU A 37 5.55 4.98 16.76
C LEU A 37 5.61 3.81 15.79
N ARG A 38 6.25 2.69 16.19
CA ARG A 38 6.27 1.46 15.41
C ARG A 38 4.87 0.92 15.17
N ASN A 39 4.05 0.79 16.22
CA ASN A 39 2.68 0.29 16.09
C ASN A 39 1.86 1.17 15.14
N GLU A 40 2.04 2.49 15.25
CA GLU A 40 1.35 3.43 14.37
C GLU A 40 1.81 3.34 12.91
N ALA A 41 3.10 3.12 12.67
CA ALA A 41 3.62 2.88 11.33
C ALA A 41 3.00 1.63 10.68
N PHE A 42 2.88 0.53 11.43
CA PHE A 42 2.21 -0.68 10.93
C PHE A 42 0.71 -0.47 10.72
N ARG A 43 0.04 0.28 11.61
CA ARG A 43 -1.36 0.66 11.45
C ARG A 43 -1.56 1.46 10.16
N MET A 44 -0.67 2.42 9.89
CA MET A 44 -0.72 3.26 8.69
C MET A 44 -0.47 2.44 7.41
N LEU A 45 0.52 1.54 7.44
CA LEU A 45 0.81 0.66 6.30
C LEU A 45 -0.37 -0.28 5.99
N TYR A 46 -0.99 -0.86 7.02
CA TYR A 46 -2.18 -1.69 6.85
C TYR A 46 -3.37 -0.89 6.32
N ARG A 47 -3.58 0.32 6.84
CA ARG A 47 -4.62 1.23 6.33
C ARG A 47 -4.40 1.54 4.85
N ALA A 48 -3.17 1.83 4.44
CA ALA A 48 -2.83 2.08 3.04
C ALA A 48 -3.22 0.88 2.16
N HIS A 49 -2.81 -0.33 2.55
CA HIS A 49 -3.16 -1.57 1.83
C HIS A 49 -4.67 -1.76 1.72
N ALA A 50 -5.42 -1.58 2.80
CA ALA A 50 -6.87 -1.70 2.80
C ALA A 50 -7.52 -0.65 1.87
N MET A 51 -7.10 0.61 1.95
CA MET A 51 -7.63 1.68 1.11
C MET A 51 -7.34 1.43 -0.38
N TYR A 52 -6.11 1.09 -0.73
CA TYR A 52 -5.73 0.84 -2.12
C TYR A 52 -6.44 -0.38 -2.71
N SER A 53 -6.68 -1.41 -1.88
CA SER A 53 -7.49 -2.58 -2.27
C SER A 53 -8.96 -2.23 -2.47
N LEU A 54 -9.52 -1.35 -1.63
CA LEU A 54 -10.90 -0.89 -1.76
C LEU A 54 -11.12 -0.10 -3.06
N GLU A 55 -10.12 0.62 -3.56
CA GLU A 55 -10.22 1.32 -4.86
C GLU A 55 -10.46 0.39 -6.05
N LEU A 56 -10.14 -0.91 -5.93
CA LEU A 56 -10.40 -1.90 -6.97
C LEU A 56 -11.83 -2.48 -6.90
N THR A 57 -12.52 -2.37 -5.76
CA THR A 57 -13.84 -2.98 -5.54
C THR A 57 -14.97 -2.47 -6.44
N PRO A 58 -14.99 -1.21 -6.92
CA PRO A 58 -16.04 -0.75 -7.82
C PRO A 58 -15.97 -1.36 -9.22
N TYR A 59 -14.84 -1.98 -9.59
CA TYR A 59 -14.66 -2.55 -10.92
C TYR A 59 -15.14 -4.01 -10.97
N PRO A 60 -15.81 -4.43 -12.05
CA PRO A 60 -16.19 -5.82 -12.22
C PRO A 60 -14.95 -6.68 -12.45
N MET A 61 -14.95 -7.93 -12.00
CA MET A 61 -13.75 -8.79 -11.98
C MET A 61 -13.14 -9.10 -13.36
N ASN A 62 -13.93 -8.92 -14.43
CA ASN A 62 -13.46 -9.03 -15.81
C ASN A 62 -12.80 -7.74 -16.36
N SER A 63 -12.85 -6.63 -15.61
CA SER A 63 -12.24 -5.35 -15.94
C SER A 63 -10.73 -5.46 -16.09
N VAL A 64 -10.17 -4.64 -16.99
CA VAL A 64 -8.72 -4.48 -17.16
C VAL A 64 -8.04 -4.05 -15.86
N MET A 65 -8.76 -3.34 -14.98
CA MET A 65 -8.26 -2.92 -13.67
C MET A 65 -7.73 -4.11 -12.86
N HIS A 66 -8.38 -5.27 -12.91
CA HIS A 66 -7.94 -6.44 -12.14
C HIS A 66 -6.76 -7.18 -12.77
N ARG A 67 -6.31 -6.78 -13.97
CA ARG A 67 -5.22 -7.43 -14.73
C ARG A 67 -3.93 -6.61 -14.74
N CYS A 68 -3.94 -5.43 -14.15
CA CYS A 68 -2.79 -4.53 -14.11
C CYS A 68 -2.12 -4.56 -12.73
N ASP A 69 -0.80 -4.34 -12.73
CA ASP A 69 -0.05 -4.13 -11.50
C ASP A 69 -0.03 -2.64 -11.14
N PHE A 70 -0.56 -2.31 -9.98
CA PHE A 70 -0.57 -0.95 -9.43
C PHE A 70 0.34 -0.78 -8.22
N SER A 71 1.13 -1.81 -7.84
CA SER A 71 2.01 -1.75 -6.66
C SER A 71 2.99 -0.57 -6.72
N ASN A 72 3.48 -0.22 -7.91
CA ASN A 72 4.33 0.97 -8.14
C ASN A 72 3.68 2.28 -7.68
N LEU A 73 2.35 2.40 -7.72
CA LEU A 73 1.65 3.58 -7.21
C LEU A 73 1.66 3.61 -5.68
N ALA A 74 1.65 2.45 -5.02
CA ALA A 74 1.66 2.33 -3.57
C ALA A 74 3.06 2.48 -2.96
N GLU A 75 4.13 2.21 -3.72
CA GLU A 75 5.54 2.25 -3.28
C GLU A 75 5.93 3.48 -2.43
N PRO A 76 5.55 4.73 -2.78
CA PRO A 76 5.97 5.91 -2.02
C PRO A 76 5.44 5.95 -0.57
N THR A 77 4.40 5.18 -0.26
CA THR A 77 3.81 5.14 1.09
C THR A 77 4.83 4.73 2.16
N LEU A 78 5.65 3.71 1.87
CA LEU A 78 6.60 3.18 2.83
C LEU A 78 7.73 4.19 3.15
N PRO A 79 8.42 4.78 2.16
CA PRO A 79 9.37 5.87 2.40
C PRO A 79 8.77 7.02 3.21
N ASN A 80 7.52 7.43 2.95
CA ASN A 80 6.88 8.50 3.71
C ASN A 80 6.70 8.13 5.20
N ILE A 81 6.24 6.90 5.47
CA ILE A 81 6.13 6.39 6.85
C ILE A 81 7.52 6.35 7.51
N MET A 82 8.52 5.83 6.82
CA MET A 82 9.90 5.75 7.35
C MET A 82 10.47 7.13 7.63
N GLN A 83 10.18 8.13 6.79
CA GLN A 83 10.61 9.51 7.00
C GLN A 83 9.97 10.10 8.26
N ALA A 84 8.65 9.96 8.44
CA ALA A 84 7.98 10.40 9.66
C ALA A 84 8.61 9.78 10.92
N LEU A 85 8.95 8.49 10.87
CA LEU A 85 9.64 7.82 11.97
C LEU A 85 11.06 8.36 12.23
N GLN A 86 11.81 8.73 11.19
CA GLN A 86 13.13 9.35 11.32
C GLN A 86 13.05 10.72 11.98
N ASP A 87 12.00 11.47 11.66
CA ASP A 87 11.74 12.79 12.22
C ASP A 87 11.16 12.74 13.65
N GLY A 88 10.90 11.53 14.16
CA GLY A 88 10.28 11.31 15.47
C GLY A 88 8.78 11.65 15.49
N GLU A 89 8.18 11.80 14.32
CA GLU A 89 6.76 12.10 14.14
C GLU A 89 5.91 10.82 14.11
N MET A 90 4.64 10.99 14.44
CA MET A 90 3.64 9.95 14.32
C MET A 90 3.17 9.84 12.87
N PRO A 91 3.29 8.68 12.20
CA PRO A 91 2.80 8.52 10.84
C PRO A 91 1.30 8.81 10.75
N ASP A 92 0.90 9.60 9.77
CA ASP A 92 -0.48 10.04 9.56
C ASP A 92 -0.88 9.96 8.06
N ASP A 93 -2.03 10.52 7.71
CA ASP A 93 -2.61 10.47 6.36
C ASP A 93 -1.71 11.14 5.31
N ARG A 94 -0.77 12.01 5.69
CA ARG A 94 0.22 12.61 4.76
C ARG A 94 1.18 11.56 4.21
N CYS A 95 1.28 10.40 4.86
CA CYS A 95 2.12 9.31 4.38
C CYS A 95 1.50 8.57 3.19
N LEU A 96 0.19 8.69 2.97
CA LEU A 96 -0.54 7.97 1.95
C LEU A 96 -0.42 8.65 0.58
N VAL A 97 -0.55 7.86 -0.48
CA VAL A 97 -0.58 8.35 -1.85
C VAL A 97 -2.01 8.49 -2.37
N ASP A 98 -2.22 9.38 -3.34
CA ASP A 98 -3.46 9.42 -4.12
C ASP A 98 -3.47 8.28 -5.15
N PHE A 99 -3.71 7.07 -4.64
CA PHE A 99 -3.68 5.83 -5.39
C PHE A 99 -4.73 5.81 -6.51
N LYS A 100 -5.94 6.30 -6.22
CA LYS A 100 -7.04 6.39 -7.17
C LYS A 100 -6.69 7.29 -8.35
N ALA A 101 -6.19 8.51 -8.10
CA ALA A 101 -5.79 9.39 -9.18
C ALA A 101 -4.62 8.81 -9.99
N GLY A 102 -3.73 8.04 -9.35
CA GLY A 102 -2.68 7.28 -10.02
C GLY A 102 -3.26 6.24 -10.99
N MET A 103 -4.19 5.41 -10.52
CA MET A 103 -4.87 4.40 -11.34
C MET A 103 -5.60 5.04 -12.52
N GLU A 104 -6.39 6.09 -12.29
CA GLU A 104 -7.14 6.77 -13.36
C GLU A 104 -6.21 7.35 -14.45
N ARG A 105 -5.02 7.82 -14.09
CA ARG A 105 -4.03 8.31 -15.06
C ARG A 105 -3.46 7.21 -15.95
N VAL A 106 -3.38 5.97 -15.47
CA VAL A 106 -2.91 4.83 -16.27
C VAL A 106 -3.88 4.50 -17.40
N PHE A 107 -5.19 4.69 -17.19
CA PHE A 107 -6.23 4.32 -18.18
C PHE A 107 -6.85 5.49 -18.94
N LYS A 108 -6.56 6.74 -18.56
CA LYS A 108 -6.91 7.93 -19.36
C LYS A 108 -5.89 8.23 -20.48
N ARG A 109 -4.83 7.41 -20.62
CA ARG A 109 -3.87 7.45 -21.73
C ARG A 109 -4.21 6.40 -22.77
#